data_AF-A0A1E3HMW3-F1
#
_entry.id   AF-A0A1E3HMW3-F1
#
_cell.length_a   1.000
_cell.length_b   1.000
_cell.length_c   1.000
_cell.angle_alpha   90.00
_cell.angle_beta   90.00
_cell.angle_gamma   90.00
#
_symmetry.space_group_name_H-M   'P 1'
#
loop_
_entity.id
_entity.type
_entity.pdbx_description
1 polymer ?
#
loop_
_entity_poly.entity_id
_entity_poly.type
_entity_poly.pdbx_seq_one_letter_code
_entity_poly.pdbx_strand_id
1 'polypeptide(L)'
;MSEQQRSPPPSLDKSSPAKRAKIDQEPATETTEMMSSNTPAPAAEEAPKERVIDENTDMSTLTDQEIMKLMEQMDQGTQDVSNKPLISTPVPLAVIREEYLKGSQQVVKKLDYLQEKGWDQVWRARGDGDCLFRAFTLAYLLRILYAPDPAVEANLAFDAVQRALPAMEACGFQRDIYEEFLDPLITILRAFSEGLESTANEYSIIQTLQSPELSNSIVVSLRLITSAYIRTHADLFSPFLFSPVTFEPLSAEEFCKQEVEPCGKEADHAQIMALSQALKQGIKVAYLDRSEVGDGSVINWVEFGNDTSEESRPLTLLYRPGHYDVVTKDHPPK
;
A
#
# COMPACT_ATOMS: atom_id res chain seq x y z
N MET A 1 -33.78 -58.23 -10.54
CA MET A 1 -34.97 -57.38 -10.28
C MET A 1 -34.47 -56.08 -9.69
N SER A 2 -34.60 -54.90 -10.28
CA SER A 2 -34.84 -54.46 -11.65
C SER A 2 -34.17 -53.08 -11.74
N GLU A 3 -33.39 -52.86 -12.78
CA GLU A 3 -32.88 -51.55 -13.19
C GLU A 3 -34.01 -50.61 -13.59
N GLN A 4 -33.83 -49.30 -13.40
CA GLN A 4 -34.49 -48.30 -14.23
C GLN A 4 -33.48 -47.26 -14.71
N GLN A 5 -33.01 -47.52 -15.94
CA GLN A 5 -32.46 -46.56 -16.89
C GLN A 5 -33.55 -45.55 -17.29
N ARG A 6 -33.17 -44.27 -17.50
CA ARG A 6 -33.74 -43.44 -18.56
C ARG A 6 -32.67 -42.53 -19.18
N SER A 7 -32.55 -42.68 -20.49
CA SER A 7 -31.66 -42.00 -21.43
C SER A 7 -32.27 -40.66 -21.94
N PRO A 8 -31.45 -39.76 -22.56
CA PRO A 8 -31.85 -38.44 -23.10
C PRO A 8 -32.34 -38.55 -24.57
N PRO A 9 -32.92 -37.52 -25.23
CA PRO A 9 -32.15 -36.55 -26.08
C PRO A 9 -32.97 -35.23 -26.42
N PRO A 10 -32.74 -34.43 -27.50
CA PRO A 10 -31.61 -34.33 -28.45
C PRO A 10 -31.05 -32.89 -28.70
N SER A 11 -29.83 -32.86 -29.23
CA SER A 11 -29.25 -31.77 -30.02
C SER A 11 -29.76 -31.80 -31.47
N LEU A 12 -29.90 -30.62 -32.09
CA LEU A 12 -30.06 -30.48 -33.55
C LEU A 12 -29.13 -29.38 -34.06
N ASP A 13 -28.07 -29.83 -34.72
CA ASP A 13 -27.27 -29.08 -35.68
C ASP A 13 -27.94 -29.19 -37.07
N LYS A 14 -27.86 -28.11 -37.88
CA LYS A 14 -27.79 -28.11 -39.36
C LYS A 14 -27.92 -26.69 -39.97
N SER A 15 -26.77 -26.16 -40.39
CA SER A 15 -26.46 -25.64 -41.74
C SER A 15 -27.50 -24.82 -42.55
N SER A 16 -27.09 -23.58 -42.91
CA SER A 16 -27.25 -22.78 -44.16
C SER A 16 -27.72 -23.51 -45.45
N PRO A 17 -28.20 -22.83 -46.55
CA PRO A 17 -27.78 -21.50 -47.04
C PRO A 17 -28.82 -20.59 -47.75
N ALA A 18 -28.30 -19.42 -48.11
CA ALA A 18 -28.76 -18.33 -48.97
C ALA A 18 -29.78 -18.61 -50.09
N LYS A 19 -30.67 -17.63 -50.34
CA LYS A 19 -31.25 -17.35 -51.66
C LYS A 19 -31.05 -15.88 -52.04
N ARG A 20 -30.58 -15.75 -53.28
CA ARG A 20 -30.18 -14.56 -54.02
C ARG A 20 -31.30 -14.28 -55.03
N ALA A 21 -31.74 -13.04 -55.18
CA ALA A 21 -32.54 -12.60 -56.32
C ALA A 21 -32.03 -11.24 -56.82
N LYS A 22 -31.18 -11.36 -57.84
CA LYS A 22 -30.93 -10.51 -59.02
C LYS A 22 -32.25 -9.92 -59.60
N ILE A 23 -32.35 -8.84 -60.39
CA ILE A 23 -31.48 -7.98 -61.23
C ILE A 23 -32.37 -6.77 -61.62
N ASP A 24 -31.83 -5.58 -61.85
CA ASP A 24 -32.01 -4.84 -63.13
C ASP A 24 -31.05 -3.63 -63.26
N GLN A 25 -30.43 -3.58 -64.44
CA GLN A 25 -29.49 -2.60 -65.02
C GLN A 25 -30.27 -1.33 -65.46
N GLU A 26 -29.77 -0.14 -65.80
CA GLU A 26 -28.47 0.43 -66.22
C GLU A 26 -28.61 2.00 -66.19
N PRO A 27 -27.71 2.86 -66.73
CA PRO A 27 -27.19 4.04 -66.04
C PRO A 27 -27.84 5.38 -66.44
N ALA A 28 -27.73 6.39 -65.59
CA ALA A 28 -27.89 7.79 -65.97
C ALA A 28 -26.73 8.62 -65.42
N THR A 29 -25.91 9.12 -66.33
CA THR A 29 -24.91 10.17 -66.11
C THR A 29 -25.62 11.49 -65.80
N GLU A 30 -25.34 12.10 -64.65
CA GLU A 30 -25.57 13.53 -64.48
C GLU A 30 -24.48 14.13 -63.58
N THR A 31 -23.82 15.14 -64.15
CA THR A 31 -22.78 15.98 -63.60
C THR A 31 -23.35 16.95 -62.58
N THR A 32 -22.86 16.98 -61.32
CA THR A 32 -22.93 18.21 -60.51
C THR A 32 -21.89 18.21 -59.37
N GLU A 33 -20.95 19.15 -59.49
CA GLU A 33 -20.32 19.98 -58.46
C GLU A 33 -19.75 19.37 -57.16
N MET A 34 -18.43 19.53 -57.03
CA MET A 34 -17.70 19.44 -55.77
C MET A 34 -18.14 20.54 -54.81
N MET A 35 -18.76 20.15 -53.69
CA MET A 35 -18.76 20.93 -52.46
C MET A 35 -18.09 20.12 -51.35
N SER A 36 -16.88 20.53 -50.97
CA SER A 36 -16.19 20.07 -49.76
C SER A 36 -17.02 20.38 -48.53
N SER A 37 -17.57 19.35 -47.89
CA SER A 37 -18.00 19.43 -46.50
C SER A 37 -16.84 18.99 -45.60
N ASN A 38 -16.16 19.99 -45.05
CA ASN A 38 -15.10 19.84 -44.09
C ASN A 38 -15.73 19.46 -42.73
N THR A 39 -15.71 18.18 -42.38
CA THR A 39 -16.09 17.71 -41.04
C THR A 39 -14.81 17.44 -40.26
N PRO A 40 -14.50 18.14 -39.15
CA PRO A 40 -13.32 17.84 -38.36
C PRO A 40 -13.51 16.49 -37.67
N ALA A 41 -12.52 15.61 -37.79
CA ALA A 41 -12.38 14.43 -36.96
C ALA A 41 -12.31 14.84 -35.47
N PRO A 42 -12.81 14.01 -34.53
CA PRO A 42 -12.68 14.31 -33.11
C PRO A 42 -11.20 14.33 -32.74
N ALA A 43 -10.76 15.44 -32.14
CA ALA A 43 -9.42 15.60 -31.60
C ALA A 43 -9.20 14.55 -30.51
N ALA A 44 -8.08 13.83 -30.59
CA ALA A 44 -7.59 13.02 -29.49
C ALA A 44 -7.38 13.93 -28.27
N GLU A 45 -8.01 13.60 -27.14
CA GLU A 45 -7.69 14.23 -25.86
C GLU A 45 -6.22 13.94 -25.54
N GLU A 46 -5.38 14.98 -25.59
CA GLU A 46 -4.04 14.92 -25.02
C GLU A 46 -4.18 14.59 -23.54
N ALA A 47 -3.46 13.57 -23.07
CA ALA A 47 -3.30 13.28 -21.65
C ALA A 47 -2.90 14.58 -20.91
N PRO A 48 -3.40 14.82 -19.68
CA PRO A 48 -3.10 16.05 -18.97
C PRO A 48 -1.59 16.15 -18.75
N LYS A 49 -0.97 17.17 -19.36
CA LYS A 49 0.44 17.49 -19.13
C LYS A 49 0.61 17.79 -17.64
N GLU A 50 1.51 17.08 -16.97
CA GLU A 50 1.87 17.35 -15.58
C GLU A 50 2.19 18.85 -15.44
N ARG A 51 1.47 19.51 -14.53
CA ARG A 51 1.70 20.91 -14.20
C ARG A 51 3.11 21.03 -13.62
N VAL A 52 3.97 21.82 -14.25
CA VAL A 52 5.30 22.12 -13.70
C VAL A 52 5.09 23.00 -12.47
N ILE A 53 5.51 22.49 -11.31
CA ILE A 53 5.42 23.17 -10.02
C ILE A 53 6.85 23.53 -9.61
N ASP A 54 7.06 24.79 -9.29
CA ASP A 54 8.35 25.35 -8.90
C ASP A 54 8.22 26.20 -7.63
N GLU A 55 9.34 26.75 -7.17
CA GLU A 55 9.44 27.63 -6.00
C GLU A 55 8.59 28.91 -6.07
N ASN A 56 8.09 29.27 -7.25
CA ASN A 56 7.26 30.45 -7.48
C ASN A 56 5.76 30.10 -7.57
N THR A 57 5.41 28.82 -7.47
CA THR A 57 4.03 28.37 -7.57
C THR A 57 3.27 28.69 -6.28
N ASP A 58 2.10 29.31 -6.42
CA ASP A 58 1.25 29.65 -5.27
C ASP A 58 0.83 28.37 -4.52
N MET A 59 1.35 28.21 -3.30
CA MET A 59 1.13 27.08 -2.40
C MET A 59 -0.35 26.79 -2.12
N SER A 60 -1.22 27.82 -2.19
CA SER A 60 -2.65 27.64 -1.98
C SER A 60 -3.34 26.92 -3.15
N THR A 61 -2.69 26.88 -4.31
CA THR A 61 -3.20 26.27 -5.55
C THR A 61 -2.69 24.85 -5.78
N LEU A 62 -1.90 24.31 -4.85
CA LEU A 62 -1.31 22.99 -4.93
C LEU A 62 -2.12 21.99 -4.10
N THR A 63 -2.28 20.78 -4.63
CA THR A 63 -2.80 19.61 -3.90
C THR A 63 -1.81 19.18 -2.81
N ASP A 64 -2.27 18.38 -1.84
CA ASP A 64 -1.38 17.90 -0.78
C ASP A 64 -0.20 17.07 -1.31
N GLN A 65 -0.43 16.27 -2.36
CA GLN A 65 0.62 15.51 -3.05
C GLN A 65 1.64 16.42 -3.71
N GLU A 66 1.18 17.49 -4.37
CA GLU A 66 2.04 18.46 -5.04
C GLU A 66 2.86 19.29 -4.04
N ILE A 67 2.26 19.65 -2.90
CA ILE A 67 2.93 20.38 -1.82
C ILE A 67 4.00 19.52 -1.19
N MET A 68 3.70 18.26 -0.92
CA MET A 68 4.69 17.35 -0.35
C MET A 68 5.79 17.04 -1.37
N LYS A 69 5.48 16.82 -2.65
CA LYS A 69 6.49 16.71 -3.71
C LYS A 69 7.37 17.95 -3.79
N LEU A 70 6.79 19.15 -3.66
CA LEU A 70 7.55 20.40 -3.64
C LEU A 70 8.41 20.53 -2.37
N MET A 71 7.88 20.19 -1.20
CA MET A 71 8.63 20.17 0.06
C MET A 71 9.76 19.13 0.00
N GLU A 72 9.52 17.96 -0.59
CA GLU A 72 10.52 16.92 -0.83
C GLU A 72 11.57 17.37 -1.85
N GLN A 73 11.17 18.04 -2.94
CA GLN A 73 12.10 18.63 -3.93
C GLN A 73 12.93 19.76 -3.33
N MET A 74 12.35 20.58 -2.45
CA MET A 74 13.06 21.62 -1.72
C MET A 74 14.03 21.01 -0.68
N ASP A 75 13.62 19.95 0.00
CA ASP A 75 14.49 19.16 0.89
C ASP A 75 15.62 18.45 0.10
N GLN A 76 15.34 17.93 -1.10
CA GLN A 76 16.35 17.37 -2.02
C GLN A 76 17.39 18.42 -2.42
N GLY A 77 16.99 19.70 -2.53
CA GLY A 77 17.90 20.82 -2.78
C GLY A 77 18.81 21.18 -1.60
N THR A 78 18.53 20.68 -0.39
CA THR A 78 19.30 21.00 0.83
C THR A 78 19.99 19.81 1.48
N GLN A 79 19.51 18.56 1.32
CA GLN A 79 20.22 17.32 1.67
C GLN A 79 19.72 16.13 0.83
N ASP A 80 20.64 15.34 0.30
CA ASP A 80 20.37 14.06 -0.39
C ASP A 80 19.44 13.17 0.47
N VAL A 81 18.29 12.71 -0.03
CA VAL A 81 17.32 11.87 0.72
C VAL A 81 18.00 10.63 1.33
N SER A 82 19.06 10.17 0.66
CA SER A 82 19.99 9.14 1.10
C SER A 82 20.62 9.39 2.49
N ASN A 83 20.76 10.66 2.91
CA ASN A 83 21.34 11.08 4.18
C ASN A 83 20.33 11.14 5.34
N LYS A 84 19.01 11.14 5.08
CA LYS A 84 18.00 11.06 6.14
C LYS A 84 18.02 9.65 6.75
N PRO A 85 17.86 9.42 8.06
CA PRO A 85 17.84 8.06 8.60
C PRO A 85 16.69 7.22 8.00
N LEU A 86 16.84 5.89 7.93
CA LEU A 86 15.78 4.99 7.42
C LEU A 86 14.53 5.00 8.30
N ILE A 87 14.74 5.10 9.62
CA ILE A 87 13.73 5.31 10.66
C ILE A 87 14.29 6.36 11.62
N SER A 88 13.47 7.33 12.04
CA SER A 88 13.85 8.30 13.06
C SER A 88 13.71 7.76 14.48
N THR A 89 14.31 8.46 15.45
CA THR A 89 13.84 8.39 16.85
C THR A 89 12.44 8.98 16.96
N PRO A 90 11.65 8.65 18.00
CA PRO A 90 10.33 9.23 18.18
C PRO A 90 10.43 10.74 18.38
N VAL A 91 9.52 11.47 17.77
CA VAL A 91 9.30 12.90 18.05
C VAL A 91 7.90 13.10 18.60
N PRO A 92 7.69 14.11 19.48
CA PRO A 92 6.34 14.45 19.93
C PRO A 92 5.43 14.79 18.75
N LEU A 93 4.16 14.37 18.80
CA LEU A 93 3.16 14.70 17.78
C LEU A 93 3.02 16.22 17.57
N ALA A 94 3.27 17.02 18.60
CA ALA A 94 3.32 18.47 18.54
C ALA A 94 4.36 19.01 17.52
N VAL A 95 5.46 18.29 17.31
CA VAL A 95 6.46 18.65 16.28
C VAL A 95 5.85 18.54 14.89
N ILE A 96 5.09 17.47 14.62
CA ILE A 96 4.37 17.32 13.33
C ILE A 96 3.34 18.44 13.19
N ARG A 97 2.61 18.74 14.26
CA ARG A 97 1.61 19.82 14.27
C ARG A 97 2.20 21.17 13.88
N GLU A 98 3.38 21.51 14.38
CA GLU A 98 4.06 22.77 14.08
C GLU A 98 4.37 22.93 12.58
N GLU A 99 4.66 21.84 11.87
CA GLU A 99 4.91 21.82 10.42
C GLU A 99 3.67 22.27 9.62
N TYR A 100 2.47 21.96 10.12
CA TYR A 100 1.21 22.28 9.43
C TYR A 100 0.55 23.57 9.91
N LEU A 101 1.07 24.25 10.95
CA LEU A 101 0.48 25.51 11.47
C LEU A 101 0.36 26.61 10.41
N LYS A 102 1.36 26.71 9.53
CA LYS A 102 1.37 27.66 8.41
C LYS A 102 0.82 27.07 7.12
N GLY A 103 0.52 25.77 7.12
CA GLY A 103 -0.01 25.02 5.98
C GLY A 103 -1.51 24.79 6.11
N SER A 104 -1.90 23.53 6.30
CA SER A 104 -3.30 23.12 6.32
C SER A 104 -3.92 23.14 7.72
N GLN A 105 -4.85 24.06 7.96
CA GLN A 105 -5.64 24.10 9.20
C GLN A 105 -6.48 22.82 9.40
N GLN A 106 -6.89 22.16 8.31
CA GLN A 106 -7.62 20.90 8.40
C GLN A 106 -6.74 19.78 8.95
N VAL A 107 -5.47 19.71 8.52
CA VAL A 107 -4.50 18.75 9.05
C VAL A 107 -4.16 19.06 10.51
N VAL A 108 -4.04 20.35 10.88
CA VAL A 108 -3.85 20.76 12.28
C VAL A 108 -5.00 20.26 13.17
N LYS A 109 -6.26 20.39 12.74
CA LYS A 109 -7.41 19.84 13.48
C LYS A 109 -7.33 18.32 13.67
N LYS A 110 -6.88 17.59 12.63
CA LYS A 110 -6.66 16.13 12.71
C LYS A 110 -5.59 15.78 13.73
N LEU A 111 -4.47 16.51 13.73
CA LEU A 111 -3.39 16.33 14.70
C LEU A 111 -3.83 16.67 16.13
N ASP A 112 -4.61 17.74 16.30
CA ASP A 112 -5.22 18.10 17.59
C ASP A 112 -6.12 16.97 18.11
N TYR A 113 -6.98 16.41 17.26
CA TYR A 113 -7.80 15.25 17.61
C TYR A 113 -6.97 14.03 18.01
N LEU A 114 -5.90 13.70 17.27
CA LEU A 114 -5.00 12.60 17.64
C LEU A 114 -4.42 12.82 19.04
N GLN A 115 -3.94 14.04 19.32
CA GLN A 115 -3.38 14.39 20.61
C GLN A 115 -4.40 14.27 21.74
N GLU A 116 -5.65 14.72 21.52
CA GLU A 116 -6.76 14.55 22.47
C GLU A 116 -7.11 13.08 22.75
N LYS A 117 -6.89 12.19 21.77
CA LYS A 117 -7.07 10.73 21.93
C LYS A 117 -5.85 10.02 22.54
N GLY A 118 -4.82 10.76 22.94
CA GLY A 118 -3.64 10.25 23.64
C GLY A 118 -2.52 9.78 22.71
N TRP A 119 -2.61 10.00 21.40
CA TRP A 119 -1.49 9.80 20.49
C TRP A 119 -0.49 10.93 20.68
N ASP A 120 0.77 10.60 20.97
CA ASP A 120 1.74 11.62 21.40
C ASP A 120 3.13 11.45 20.77
N GLN A 121 3.41 10.32 20.14
CA GLN A 121 4.68 10.04 19.48
C GLN A 121 4.49 9.72 18.00
N VAL A 122 5.38 10.26 17.18
CA VAL A 122 5.49 9.93 15.76
C VAL A 122 6.90 9.46 15.45
N TRP A 123 6.98 8.34 14.74
CA TRP A 123 8.23 7.79 14.23
C TRP A 123 8.24 7.87 12.71
N ARG A 124 9.25 8.54 12.15
CA ARG A 124 9.31 8.78 10.72
C ARG A 124 10.02 7.67 10.00
N ALA A 125 9.45 7.21 8.89
CA ALA A 125 10.17 6.38 7.93
C ALA A 125 10.80 7.26 6.85
N ARG A 126 11.86 6.77 6.19
CA ARG A 126 12.39 7.45 5.01
C ARG A 126 11.40 7.32 3.85
N GLY A 127 11.15 8.42 3.14
CA GLY A 127 10.37 8.43 1.90
C GLY A 127 11.18 7.91 0.72
N ASP A 128 11.45 6.61 0.68
CA ASP A 128 12.25 5.94 -0.36
C ASP A 128 11.42 4.89 -1.14
N GLY A 129 10.09 4.95 -1.04
CA GLY A 129 9.17 3.96 -1.60
C GLY A 129 9.02 2.68 -0.76
N ASP A 130 9.87 2.46 0.24
CA ASP A 130 9.76 1.34 1.19
C ASP A 130 9.11 1.75 2.53
N CYS A 131 8.67 3.01 2.64
CA CYS A 131 8.17 3.61 3.88
C CYS A 131 7.05 2.79 4.55
N LEU A 132 6.10 2.22 3.79
CA LEU A 132 5.05 1.37 4.34
C LEU A 132 5.62 0.15 5.07
N PHE A 133 6.51 -0.60 4.43
CA PHE A 133 7.07 -1.83 4.99
C PHE A 133 7.97 -1.53 6.20
N ARG A 134 8.72 -0.42 6.16
CA ARG A 134 9.51 0.04 7.30
C ARG A 134 8.62 0.49 8.47
N ALA A 135 7.59 1.30 8.20
CA ALA A 135 6.65 1.77 9.21
C ALA A 135 5.85 0.60 9.81
N PHE A 136 5.40 -0.35 8.99
CA PHE A 136 4.76 -1.59 9.46
C PHE A 136 5.70 -2.36 10.41
N THR A 137 6.95 -2.58 9.99
CA THR A 137 7.92 -3.32 10.82
C THR A 137 8.14 -2.63 12.15
N LEU A 138 8.34 -1.31 12.14
CA LEU A 138 8.52 -0.53 13.35
C LEU A 138 7.30 -0.60 14.27
N ALA A 139 6.10 -0.34 13.75
CA ALA A 139 4.86 -0.43 14.50
C ALA A 139 4.66 -1.83 15.10
N TYR A 140 5.00 -2.87 14.33
CA TYR A 140 4.87 -4.25 14.75
C TYR A 140 5.79 -4.59 15.91
N LEU A 141 7.06 -4.19 15.83
CA LEU A 141 8.04 -4.42 16.89
C LEU A 141 7.73 -3.59 18.14
N LEU A 142 7.28 -2.34 18.00
CA LEU A 142 6.87 -1.51 19.13
C LEU A 142 5.65 -2.09 19.85
N ARG A 143 4.65 -2.60 19.13
CA ARG A 143 3.47 -3.27 19.71
C ARG A 143 3.87 -4.48 20.56
N ILE A 144 4.83 -5.27 20.08
CA ILE A 144 5.36 -6.44 20.82
C ILE A 144 6.12 -5.96 22.06
N LEU A 145 7.04 -5.00 21.89
CA LEU A 145 7.84 -4.46 22.98
C LEU A 145 6.96 -3.89 24.11
N TYR A 146 5.88 -3.20 23.77
CA TYR A 146 4.95 -2.59 24.71
C TYR A 146 3.77 -3.48 25.07
N ALA A 147 3.85 -4.78 24.76
CA ALA A 147 2.84 -5.73 25.21
C ALA A 147 2.87 -5.95 26.73
N PRO A 148 1.73 -6.31 27.34
CA PRO A 148 1.72 -6.82 28.71
C PRO A 148 2.63 -8.05 28.87
N ASP A 149 2.73 -8.87 27.82
CA ASP A 149 3.65 -10.01 27.73
C ASP A 149 4.36 -9.98 26.36
N PRO A 150 5.52 -9.30 26.26
CA PRO A 150 6.28 -9.20 25.02
C PRO A 150 6.74 -10.56 24.49
N ALA A 151 7.01 -11.52 25.37
CA ALA A 151 7.50 -12.83 24.96
C ALA A 151 6.41 -13.65 24.27
N VAL A 152 5.19 -13.61 24.79
CA VAL A 152 4.03 -14.25 24.15
C VAL A 152 3.72 -13.59 22.80
N GLU A 153 3.66 -12.26 22.73
CA GLU A 153 3.40 -11.56 21.47
C GLU A 153 4.51 -11.81 20.44
N ALA A 154 5.77 -11.90 20.85
CA ALA A 154 6.88 -12.25 19.97
C ALA A 154 6.77 -13.67 19.39
N ASN A 155 6.36 -14.64 20.21
CA ASN A 155 6.11 -16.01 19.73
C ASN A 155 4.93 -16.07 18.76
N LEU A 156 3.83 -15.36 19.05
CA LEU A 156 2.69 -15.25 18.13
C LEU A 156 3.09 -14.60 16.80
N ALA A 157 3.95 -13.58 16.86
CA ALA A 157 4.48 -12.91 15.69
C ALA A 157 5.38 -13.83 14.85
N PHE A 158 6.25 -14.60 15.51
CA PHE A 158 7.06 -15.63 14.86
C PHE A 158 6.17 -16.66 14.16
N ASP A 159 5.16 -17.19 14.85
CA ASP A 159 4.21 -18.15 14.28
C ASP A 159 3.41 -17.59 13.10
N ALA A 160 3.07 -16.30 13.11
CA ALA A 160 2.42 -15.63 11.99
C ALA A 160 3.33 -15.58 10.75
N VAL A 161 4.62 -15.25 10.92
CA VAL A 161 5.60 -15.26 9.84
C VAL A 161 5.79 -16.67 9.29
N GLN A 162 5.94 -17.68 10.17
CA GLN A 162 6.10 -19.07 9.74
C GLN A 162 4.90 -19.57 8.93
N ARG A 163 3.68 -19.17 9.30
CA ARG A 163 2.45 -19.52 8.56
C ARG A 163 2.35 -18.87 7.17
N ALA A 164 3.09 -17.79 6.91
CA ALA A 164 3.12 -17.14 5.60
C ALA A 164 4.06 -17.86 4.60
N LEU A 165 5.07 -18.59 5.08
CA LEU A 165 6.11 -19.19 4.23
C LEU A 165 5.57 -20.20 3.17
N PRO A 166 4.59 -21.08 3.48
CA PRO A 166 4.06 -22.00 2.48
C PRO A 166 3.48 -21.31 1.24
N ALA A 167 2.90 -20.12 1.39
CA ALA A 167 2.40 -19.33 0.26
C ALA A 167 3.55 -18.83 -0.63
N MET A 168 4.71 -18.52 -0.03
CA MET A 168 5.90 -18.10 -0.76
C MET A 168 6.47 -19.24 -1.62
N GLU A 169 6.52 -20.45 -1.05
CA GLU A 169 6.94 -21.65 -1.79
C GLU A 169 5.99 -21.98 -2.94
N ALA A 170 4.68 -21.88 -2.71
CA ALA A 170 3.66 -22.10 -3.75
C ALA A 170 3.79 -21.09 -4.91
N CYS A 171 4.33 -19.90 -4.63
CA CYS A 171 4.61 -18.86 -5.61
C CYS A 171 5.96 -19.01 -6.32
N GLY A 172 6.73 -20.04 -5.97
CA GLY A 172 8.03 -20.36 -6.59
C GLY A 172 9.20 -19.56 -6.02
N PHE A 173 9.04 -18.87 -4.89
CA PHE A 173 10.16 -18.22 -4.21
C PHE A 173 11.08 -19.28 -3.59
N GLN A 174 12.40 -19.11 -3.77
CA GLN A 174 13.39 -20.05 -3.25
C GLN A 174 13.54 -19.88 -1.75
N ARG A 175 13.31 -20.97 -1.01
CA ARG A 175 13.33 -20.97 0.46
C ARG A 175 14.61 -20.43 1.05
N ASP A 176 15.74 -20.96 0.62
CA ASP A 176 17.04 -20.58 1.15
C ASP A 176 17.31 -19.06 0.98
N ILE A 177 16.75 -18.43 -0.07
CA ILE A 177 16.89 -16.99 -0.33
C ILE A 177 15.98 -16.17 0.58
N TYR A 178 14.68 -16.49 0.65
CA TYR A 178 13.76 -15.66 1.44
C TYR A 178 13.96 -15.83 2.95
N GLU A 179 14.47 -16.98 3.40
CA GLU A 179 14.83 -17.21 4.81
C GLU A 179 16.01 -16.33 5.24
N GLU A 180 17.01 -16.14 4.36
CA GLU A 180 18.13 -15.21 4.60
C GLU A 180 17.64 -13.77 4.79
N PHE A 181 16.72 -13.31 3.93
CA PHE A 181 16.12 -11.98 4.08
C PHE A 181 15.25 -11.85 5.35
N LEU A 182 14.61 -12.94 5.79
CA LEU A 182 13.76 -12.94 6.98
C LEU A 182 14.56 -12.98 8.29
N ASP A 183 15.79 -13.48 8.26
CA ASP A 183 16.60 -13.72 9.46
C ASP A 183 16.71 -12.51 10.41
N PRO A 184 16.89 -11.25 9.95
CA PRO A 184 16.93 -10.11 10.85
C PRO A 184 15.64 -9.90 11.64
N LEU A 185 14.47 -10.10 11.01
CA LEU A 185 13.18 -10.01 11.70
C LEU A 185 13.04 -11.13 12.73
N ILE A 186 13.35 -12.37 12.32
CA ILE A 186 13.28 -13.53 13.20
C ILE A 186 14.22 -13.39 14.41
N THR A 187 15.41 -12.83 14.20
CA THR A 187 16.40 -12.58 15.26
C THR A 187 15.85 -11.60 16.31
N ILE A 188 15.20 -10.51 15.89
CA ILE A 188 14.57 -9.57 16.83
C ILE A 188 13.41 -10.24 17.59
N LEU A 189 12.56 -10.99 16.90
CA LEU A 189 11.44 -11.69 17.54
C LEU A 189 11.93 -12.69 18.59
N ARG A 190 13.02 -13.42 18.32
CA ARG A 190 13.64 -14.31 19.32
C ARG A 190 14.22 -13.54 20.51
N ALA A 191 14.86 -12.40 20.27
CA ALA A 191 15.36 -11.55 21.35
C ALA A 191 14.23 -11.09 22.29
N PHE A 192 13.06 -10.74 21.74
CA PHE A 192 11.88 -10.41 22.54
C PHE A 192 11.31 -11.62 23.29
N SER A 193 11.29 -12.81 22.69
CA SER A 193 10.78 -14.02 23.35
C SER A 193 11.67 -14.52 24.49
N GLU A 194 12.97 -14.29 24.40
CA GLU A 194 13.95 -14.62 25.43
C GLU A 194 14.02 -13.60 26.57
N GLY A 195 13.40 -12.42 26.42
CA GLY A 195 13.35 -11.39 27.45
C GLY A 195 14.71 -10.74 27.77
N LEU A 196 15.62 -10.72 26.80
CA LEU A 196 16.96 -10.15 26.97
C LEU A 196 16.88 -8.62 26.92
N GLU A 197 16.85 -7.94 28.08
CA GLU A 197 16.72 -6.48 28.17
C GLU A 197 17.75 -5.69 27.31
N SER A 198 18.95 -6.25 27.09
CA SER A 198 19.98 -5.64 26.23
C SER A 198 19.62 -5.60 24.75
N THR A 199 18.73 -6.49 24.30
CA THR A 199 18.32 -6.65 22.90
C THR A 199 16.82 -6.46 22.67
N ALA A 200 16.03 -6.38 23.73
CA ALA A 200 14.58 -6.17 23.71
C ALA A 200 14.21 -4.74 24.16
N ASN A 201 14.61 -3.72 23.40
CA ASN A 201 14.33 -2.31 23.73
C ASN A 201 14.21 -1.44 22.46
N GLU A 202 13.76 -0.19 22.62
CA GLU A 202 13.63 0.73 21.47
C GLU A 202 14.95 0.96 20.74
N TYR A 203 16.07 1.02 21.46
CA TYR A 203 17.38 1.26 20.89
C TYR A 203 17.80 0.12 19.94
N SER A 204 17.56 -1.14 20.31
CA SER A 204 17.87 -2.29 19.45
C SER A 204 16.98 -2.36 18.20
N ILE A 205 15.70 -1.97 18.33
CA ILE A 205 14.79 -1.82 17.18
C ILE A 205 15.33 -0.76 16.21
N ILE A 206 15.65 0.43 16.73
CA ILE A 206 16.19 1.54 15.92
C ILE A 206 17.48 1.12 15.24
N GLN A 207 18.41 0.50 15.97
CA GLN A 207 19.69 0.08 15.42
C GLN A 207 19.52 -0.91 14.26
N THR A 208 18.61 -1.87 14.40
CA THR A 208 18.31 -2.83 13.34
C THR A 208 17.67 -2.14 12.13
N LEU A 209 16.65 -1.31 12.36
CA LEU A 209 15.90 -0.66 11.27
C LEU A 209 16.64 0.52 10.62
N GLN A 210 17.67 1.07 11.26
CA GLN A 210 18.60 2.04 10.66
C GLN A 210 19.75 1.39 9.90
N SER A 211 20.05 0.12 10.14
CA SER A 211 21.03 -0.61 9.33
C SER A 211 20.46 -0.85 7.93
N PRO A 212 21.05 -0.30 6.84
CA PRO A 212 20.53 -0.47 5.49
C PRO A 212 20.43 -1.94 5.09
N GLU A 213 21.41 -2.76 5.48
CA GLU A 213 21.42 -4.20 5.20
C GLU A 213 20.23 -4.90 5.88
N LEU A 214 20.11 -4.77 7.20
CA LEU A 214 19.07 -5.49 7.95
C LEU A 214 17.67 -4.97 7.63
N SER A 215 17.50 -3.65 7.58
CA SER A 215 16.22 -2.99 7.28
C SER A 215 15.73 -3.35 5.88
N ASN A 216 16.61 -3.32 4.87
CA ASN A 216 16.21 -3.69 3.50
C ASN A 216 15.93 -5.19 3.37
N SER A 217 16.65 -6.05 4.08
CA SER A 217 16.33 -7.49 4.13
C SER A 217 14.91 -7.73 4.66
N ILE A 218 14.54 -7.08 5.77
CA ILE A 218 13.18 -7.19 6.32
C ILE A 218 12.15 -6.68 5.32
N VAL A 219 12.39 -5.53 4.69
CA VAL A 219 11.50 -4.96 3.66
C VAL A 219 11.30 -5.95 2.51
N VAL A 220 12.37 -6.53 1.97
CA VAL A 220 12.30 -7.53 0.90
C VAL A 220 11.44 -8.72 1.32
N SER A 221 11.65 -9.27 2.52
CA SER A 221 10.84 -10.37 3.02
C SER A 221 9.36 -10.04 3.13
N LEU A 222 9.01 -8.85 3.65
CA LEU A 222 7.62 -8.43 3.75
C LEU A 222 7.00 -8.19 2.37
N ARG A 223 7.76 -7.66 1.39
CA ARG A 223 7.32 -7.55 -0.01
C ARG A 223 7.03 -8.92 -0.61
N LEU A 224 7.88 -9.91 -0.39
CA LEU A 224 7.67 -11.27 -0.90
C LEU A 224 6.48 -11.97 -0.21
N ILE A 225 6.30 -11.80 1.11
CA ILE A 225 5.11 -12.28 1.83
C ILE A 225 3.84 -11.65 1.26
N THR A 226 3.88 -10.34 1.00
CA THR A 226 2.76 -9.59 0.41
C THR A 226 2.43 -10.09 -1.00
N SER A 227 3.46 -10.25 -1.86
CA SER A 227 3.31 -10.82 -3.21
C SER A 227 2.69 -12.22 -3.15
N ALA A 228 3.22 -13.09 -2.29
CA ALA A 228 2.72 -14.44 -2.12
C ALA A 228 1.25 -14.47 -1.70
N TYR A 229 0.84 -13.60 -0.78
CA TYR A 229 -0.54 -13.52 -0.33
C TYR A 229 -1.49 -13.05 -1.45
N ILE A 230 -1.13 -12.00 -2.19
CA ILE A 230 -1.92 -11.50 -3.33
C ILE A 230 -2.08 -12.60 -4.38
N ARG A 231 -1.00 -13.27 -4.76
CA ARG A 231 -0.99 -14.31 -5.80
C ARG A 231 -1.81 -15.55 -5.41
N THR A 232 -1.75 -15.96 -4.15
CA THR A 232 -2.53 -17.11 -3.64
C THR A 232 -4.00 -16.80 -3.39
N HIS A 233 -4.38 -15.52 -3.36
CA HIS A 233 -5.75 -15.06 -3.15
C HIS A 233 -6.21 -14.12 -4.29
N ALA A 234 -5.78 -14.40 -5.52
CA ALA A 234 -5.96 -13.49 -6.67
C ALA A 234 -7.40 -13.00 -6.86
N ASP A 235 -8.41 -13.85 -6.63
CA ASP A 235 -9.82 -13.47 -6.76
C ASP A 235 -10.21 -12.31 -5.84
N LEU A 236 -9.67 -12.27 -4.62
CA LEU A 236 -9.93 -11.21 -3.64
C LEU A 236 -9.34 -9.87 -4.09
N PHE A 237 -8.18 -9.90 -4.75
CA PHE A 237 -7.42 -8.70 -5.10
C PHE A 237 -7.73 -8.18 -6.50
N SER A 238 -8.13 -9.06 -7.42
CA SER A 238 -8.36 -8.75 -8.84
C SER A 238 -9.15 -7.45 -9.12
N PRO A 239 -10.17 -7.05 -8.33
CA PRO A 239 -10.89 -5.80 -8.58
C PRO A 239 -10.09 -4.52 -8.31
N PHE A 240 -8.90 -4.63 -7.69
CA PHE A 240 -8.09 -3.50 -7.22
C PHE A 240 -6.71 -3.43 -7.88
N LEU A 241 -6.33 -4.41 -8.70
CA LEU A 241 -5.00 -4.49 -9.29
C LEU A 241 -4.94 -3.72 -10.61
N PHE A 242 -4.46 -2.49 -10.56
CA PHE A 242 -4.30 -1.63 -11.73
C PHE A 242 -2.86 -1.14 -11.85
N SER A 243 -2.41 -0.90 -13.08
CA SER A 243 -1.16 -0.18 -13.32
C SER A 243 -1.31 1.27 -12.84
N PRO A 244 -0.38 1.79 -12.02
CA PRO A 244 -0.41 3.21 -11.64
C PRO A 244 -0.13 4.16 -12.82
N VAL A 245 0.37 3.64 -13.95
CA VAL A 245 0.71 4.42 -15.14
C VAL A 245 -0.37 4.35 -16.20
N THR A 246 -0.80 3.14 -16.58
CA THR A 246 -1.78 2.96 -17.66
C THR A 246 -3.22 2.94 -17.17
N PHE A 247 -3.43 2.78 -15.85
CA PHE A 247 -4.74 2.55 -15.23
C PHE A 247 -5.47 1.32 -15.76
N GLU A 248 -4.75 0.41 -16.44
CA GLU A 248 -5.28 -0.84 -16.94
C GLU A 248 -5.20 -1.93 -15.87
N PRO A 249 -6.16 -2.87 -15.86
CA PRO A 249 -6.14 -3.98 -14.92
C PRO A 249 -4.92 -4.88 -15.17
N LEU A 250 -4.27 -5.31 -14.09
CA LEU A 250 -3.15 -6.23 -14.11
C LEU A 250 -3.57 -7.57 -13.51
N SER A 251 -2.99 -8.68 -14.00
CA SER A 251 -3.09 -9.94 -13.27
C SER A 251 -2.37 -9.86 -11.92
N ALA A 252 -2.74 -10.72 -10.97
CA ALA A 252 -2.08 -10.79 -9.67
C ALA A 252 -0.56 -11.00 -9.78
N GLU A 253 -0.11 -11.80 -10.74
CA GLU A 253 1.31 -12.03 -10.97
C GLU A 253 2.03 -10.81 -11.55
N GLU A 254 1.43 -10.13 -12.54
CA GLU A 254 1.99 -8.91 -13.13
C GLU A 254 2.08 -7.78 -12.11
N PHE A 255 1.00 -7.54 -11.36
CA PHE A 255 0.98 -6.54 -10.31
C PHE A 255 2.07 -6.81 -9.26
N CYS A 256 2.21 -8.05 -8.81
CA CYS A 256 3.22 -8.39 -7.82
C CYS A 256 4.64 -8.14 -8.32
N LYS A 257 4.96 -8.58 -9.54
CA LYS A 257 6.29 -8.40 -10.15
C LYS A 257 6.64 -6.94 -10.43
N GLN A 258 5.65 -6.11 -10.72
CA GLN A 258 5.85 -4.71 -11.11
C GLN A 258 5.77 -3.73 -9.93
N GLU A 259 4.84 -3.95 -9.00
CA GLU A 259 4.44 -2.96 -7.98
C GLU A 259 4.60 -3.44 -6.53
N VAL A 260 4.97 -4.71 -6.29
CA VAL A 260 5.12 -5.24 -4.91
C VAL A 260 6.54 -5.72 -4.64
N GLU A 261 7.07 -6.63 -5.46
CA GLU A 261 8.36 -7.28 -5.26
C GLU A 261 9.57 -6.32 -5.37
N PRO A 262 9.60 -5.34 -6.31
CA PRO A 262 10.73 -4.43 -6.40
C PRO A 262 10.81 -3.46 -5.21
N CYS A 263 12.01 -3.26 -4.66
CA CYS A 263 12.25 -2.23 -3.65
C CYS A 263 12.01 -0.82 -4.21
N GLY A 264 11.60 0.09 -3.34
CA GLY A 264 11.30 1.48 -3.70
C GLY A 264 10.00 1.69 -4.46
N LYS A 265 9.19 0.63 -4.67
CA LYS A 265 7.82 0.76 -5.17
C LYS A 265 6.87 1.11 -4.05
N GLU A 266 6.17 2.23 -4.21
CA GLU A 266 5.12 2.67 -3.28
C GLU A 266 4.07 1.58 -3.08
N ALA A 267 3.54 1.53 -1.87
CA ALA A 267 2.56 0.54 -1.47
C ALA A 267 1.31 1.24 -0.94
N ASP A 268 0.15 0.69 -1.28
CA ASP A 268 -1.16 1.26 -0.96
C ASP A 268 -2.09 0.14 -0.44
N HIS A 269 -3.39 0.36 -0.49
CA HIS A 269 -4.44 -0.50 0.06
C HIS A 269 -4.27 -1.99 -0.21
N ALA A 270 -3.94 -2.38 -1.45
CA ALA A 270 -3.79 -3.79 -1.81
C ALA A 270 -2.65 -4.45 -1.03
N GLN A 271 -1.48 -3.80 -0.96
CA GLN A 271 -0.33 -4.28 -0.21
C GLN A 271 -0.60 -4.28 1.30
N ILE A 272 -1.23 -3.23 1.84
CA ILE A 272 -1.57 -3.17 3.29
C ILE A 272 -2.54 -4.27 3.66
N MET A 273 -3.60 -4.47 2.87
CA MET A 273 -4.57 -5.53 3.07
C MET A 273 -3.92 -6.92 3.02
N ALA A 274 -3.07 -7.17 2.03
CA ALA A 274 -2.35 -8.43 1.90
C ALA A 274 -1.42 -8.68 3.08
N LEU A 275 -0.64 -7.68 3.50
CA LEU A 275 0.28 -7.80 4.62
C LEU A 275 -0.46 -8.04 5.95
N SER A 276 -1.53 -7.28 6.20
CA SER A 276 -2.43 -7.45 7.34
C SER A 276 -3.00 -8.86 7.40
N GLN A 277 -3.49 -9.37 6.27
CA GLN A 277 -4.11 -10.70 6.21
C GLN A 277 -3.11 -11.85 6.26
N ALA A 278 -1.92 -11.68 5.68
CA ALA A 278 -0.84 -12.66 5.72
C ALA A 278 -0.30 -12.84 7.15
N LEU A 279 -0.07 -11.74 7.86
CA LEU A 279 0.50 -11.74 9.21
C LEU A 279 -0.54 -11.72 10.33
N LYS A 280 -1.84 -11.70 9.97
CA LYS A 280 -2.97 -11.64 10.91
C LYS A 280 -2.87 -10.47 11.88
N GLN A 281 -2.47 -9.31 11.37
CA GLN A 281 -2.36 -8.08 12.16
C GLN A 281 -3.42 -7.06 11.76
N GLY A 282 -4.11 -6.53 12.76
CA GLY A 282 -4.96 -5.35 12.59
C GLY A 282 -4.11 -4.12 12.32
N ILE A 283 -4.47 -3.33 11.30
CA ILE A 283 -3.79 -2.09 10.94
C ILE A 283 -4.82 -0.97 10.86
N LYS A 284 -4.54 0.15 11.53
CA LYS A 284 -5.28 1.41 11.41
C LYS A 284 -4.41 2.44 10.72
N VAL A 285 -4.94 3.09 9.69
CA VAL A 285 -4.26 4.17 8.98
C VAL A 285 -5.02 5.47 9.20
N ALA A 286 -4.40 6.43 9.89
CA ALA A 286 -4.91 7.79 10.04
C ALA A 286 -4.51 8.63 8.83
N TYR A 287 -5.49 9.09 8.03
CA TYR A 287 -5.24 9.96 6.89
C TYR A 287 -5.10 11.43 7.32
N LEU A 288 -3.89 11.98 7.17
CA LEU A 288 -3.57 13.39 7.34
C LEU A 288 -3.57 14.15 6.00
N ASP A 289 -4.75 14.24 5.42
CA ASP A 289 -5.03 15.02 4.20
C ASP A 289 -5.98 16.20 4.49
N ARG A 290 -6.21 17.04 3.48
CA ARG A 290 -7.17 18.16 3.55
C ARG A 290 -8.64 17.75 3.50
N SER A 291 -8.95 16.47 3.34
CA SER A 291 -10.35 16.04 3.28
C SER A 291 -11.08 16.27 4.60
N GLU A 292 -12.34 16.68 4.50
CA GLU A 292 -13.30 16.66 5.60
C GLU A 292 -14.00 15.30 5.62
N VAL A 293 -14.27 14.78 6.82
CA VAL A 293 -15.03 13.52 6.98
C VAL A 293 -16.50 13.88 7.24
N GLY A 294 -17.40 13.38 6.39
CA GLY A 294 -18.81 13.81 6.36
C GLY A 294 -19.69 13.27 7.49
N ASP A 295 -19.15 12.47 8.41
CA ASP A 295 -19.87 11.74 9.46
C ASP A 295 -19.69 12.35 10.87
N GLY A 296 -18.99 13.49 10.97
CA GLY A 296 -18.63 14.11 12.25
C GLY A 296 -17.34 13.57 12.86
N SER A 297 -16.69 12.60 12.22
CA SER A 297 -15.32 12.19 12.54
C SER A 297 -14.34 13.28 12.12
N VAL A 298 -13.26 13.45 12.88
CA VAL A 298 -12.21 14.42 12.52
C VAL A 298 -11.18 13.77 11.58
N ILE A 299 -10.94 12.46 11.75
CA ILE A 299 -9.94 11.68 11.00
C ILE A 299 -10.63 10.59 10.20
N ASN A 300 -10.20 10.44 8.96
CA ASN A 300 -10.55 9.29 8.14
C ASN A 300 -9.62 8.12 8.53
N TRP A 301 -10.19 7.16 9.24
CA TRP A 301 -9.51 5.92 9.61
C TRP A 301 -9.79 4.86 8.56
N VAL A 302 -8.73 4.33 7.96
CA VAL A 302 -8.83 3.14 7.11
C VAL A 302 -8.29 1.96 7.89
N GLU A 303 -9.11 0.91 7.97
CA GLU A 303 -8.85 -0.25 8.82
C GLU A 303 -8.63 -1.50 7.97
N PHE A 304 -7.61 -2.27 8.31
CA PHE A 304 -7.26 -3.53 7.65
C PHE A 304 -7.13 -4.65 8.67
N GLY A 305 -7.57 -5.85 8.28
CA GLY A 305 -7.52 -7.03 9.12
C GLY A 305 -8.86 -7.33 9.78
N ASN A 306 -8.89 -8.41 10.56
CA ASN A 306 -10.14 -8.92 11.13
C ASN A 306 -10.51 -8.27 12.46
N ASP A 307 -9.52 -7.72 13.18
CA ASP A 307 -9.72 -7.07 14.47
C ASP A 307 -8.83 -5.83 14.57
N THR A 308 -9.48 -4.68 14.69
CA THR A 308 -8.89 -3.33 14.81
C THR A 308 -9.44 -2.60 16.04
N SER A 309 -10.01 -3.36 16.98
CA SER A 309 -10.49 -2.86 18.28
C SER A 309 -9.34 -2.30 19.12
N GLU A 310 -9.65 -1.43 20.06
CA GLU A 310 -8.61 -0.86 20.94
C GLU A 310 -7.99 -1.95 21.83
N GLU A 311 -8.78 -2.95 22.21
CA GLU A 311 -8.35 -4.13 22.98
C GLU A 311 -7.34 -4.97 22.20
N SER A 312 -7.52 -5.09 20.89
CA SER A 312 -6.61 -5.83 20.02
C SER A 312 -5.37 -5.04 19.64
N ARG A 313 -5.26 -3.75 20.03
CA ARG A 313 -4.09 -2.86 19.83
C ARG A 313 -3.53 -2.90 18.40
N PRO A 314 -4.30 -2.50 17.37
CA PRO A 314 -3.86 -2.55 15.99
C PRO A 314 -2.61 -1.69 15.76
N LEU A 315 -1.82 -2.09 14.77
CA LEU A 315 -0.69 -1.29 14.30
C LEU A 315 -1.23 0.01 13.73
N THR A 316 -0.75 1.15 14.23
CA THR A 316 -1.28 2.45 13.81
C THR A 316 -0.27 3.23 12.99
N LEU A 317 -0.64 3.47 11.74
CA LEU A 317 0.15 4.21 10.77
C LEU A 317 -0.47 5.59 10.52
N LEU A 318 0.39 6.54 10.19
CA LEU A 318 0.00 7.88 9.80
C LEU A 318 0.26 8.02 8.30
N TYR A 319 -0.81 8.17 7.52
CA TYR A 319 -0.68 8.42 6.09
C TYR A 319 -0.67 9.93 5.83
N ARG A 320 0.41 10.38 5.20
CA ARG A 320 0.51 11.66 4.51
C ARG A 320 0.57 11.34 3.02
N PRO A 321 0.07 12.19 2.11
CA PRO A 321 -0.01 11.80 0.70
C PRO A 321 1.33 11.34 0.12
N GLY A 322 1.43 10.03 -0.19
CA GLY A 322 2.65 9.37 -0.67
C GLY A 322 3.59 8.80 0.41
N HIS A 323 3.23 8.87 1.70
CA HIS A 323 4.15 8.54 2.79
C HIS A 323 3.46 7.93 4.02
N TYR A 324 4.14 6.98 4.65
CA TYR A 324 3.68 6.33 5.88
C TYR A 324 4.69 6.52 7.01
N ASP A 325 4.21 7.03 8.14
CA ASP A 325 4.90 7.05 9.43
C ASP A 325 4.18 6.15 10.44
N VAL A 326 4.75 5.99 11.62
CA VAL A 326 4.08 5.34 12.76
C VAL A 326 3.64 6.41 13.75
N VAL A 327 2.40 6.30 14.24
CA VAL A 327 1.92 7.10 15.37
C VAL A 327 1.60 6.16 16.52
N THR A 328 2.10 6.46 17.72
CA THR A 328 1.92 5.61 18.90
C THR A 328 1.34 6.40 20.06
N LYS A 329 0.64 5.66 20.92
CA LYS A 329 0.21 6.05 22.27
C LYS A 329 0.74 5.07 23.32
N ASP A 330 1.55 4.11 22.86
CA ASP A 330 2.17 3.09 23.69
C ASP A 330 3.42 3.65 24.35
N HIS A 331 3.57 3.34 25.63
CA HIS A 331 4.70 3.77 26.44
C HIS A 331 5.25 2.56 27.21
N PRO A 332 6.53 2.58 27.59
CA PRO A 332 7.04 1.60 28.54
C PRO A 332 6.16 1.62 29.80
N PRO A 333 5.80 0.45 30.36
CA PRO A 333 5.03 0.40 31.60
C PRO A 333 5.78 1.20 32.69
N LYS A 334 5.05 2.10 33.35
CA LYS A 334 5.58 2.99 34.40
C LYS A 334 6.05 2.24 35.63
#